data_AF-A0ABD0V8G8-F1
#
_entry.id   AF-A0ABD0V8G8-F1
#
_cell.length_a   1.000
_cell.length_b   1.000
_cell.length_c   1.000
_cell.angle_alpha   90.00
_cell.angle_beta   90.00
_cell.angle_gamma   90.00
#
_symmetry.space_group_name_H-M   'P 1'
#
loop_
_entity.id
_entity.type
_entity.pdbx_description
1 polymer ?
#
loop_
_entity_poly.entity_id
_entity_poly.type
_entity_poly.pdbx_seq_one_letter_code
_entity_poly.pdbx_strand_id
1 'polypeptide(L)'
;MLLLLTSKFLQLTMILHEVLRLYPPVILLGRKTYDYGARRYHLPERCYTRLPVIFIHHDHEIWGQDVHEFNPERFANGICKATKNNQMAFFPFGWGPRICLGQNFANV
;
A
#
# COMPACT_ATOMS: atom_id res chain seq x y z
N MET A 1 25.32 20.65 0.48
CA MET A 1 24.34 20.74 -0.62
C MET A 1 23.69 19.38 -0.93
N LEU A 2 24.45 18.31 -1.18
CA LEU A 2 23.91 16.96 -1.49
C LEU A 2 23.04 16.34 -0.35
N LEU A 3 23.45 16.52 0.91
CA LEU A 3 22.69 16.05 2.09
C LEU A 3 21.33 16.78 2.25
N LEU A 4 21.28 18.07 1.91
CA LEU A 4 20.04 18.84 1.96
C LEU A 4 19.07 18.45 0.83
N LEU A 5 19.61 18.12 -0.36
CA LEU A 5 18.82 17.61 -1.47
C LEU A 5 18.21 16.24 -1.13
N THR A 6 19.03 15.29 -0.66
CA THR A 6 18.57 13.95 -0.27
C THR A 6 17.54 13.98 0.86
N SER A 7 17.71 14.85 1.85
CA SER A 7 16.73 15.09 2.92
C SER A 7 15.37 15.59 2.38
N LYS A 8 15.36 16.53 1.43
CA LYS A 8 14.12 17.02 0.79
C LYS A 8 13.41 15.96 -0.04
N PHE A 9 14.15 15.14 -0.80
CA PHE A 9 13.55 14.04 -1.58
C PHE A 9 12.93 12.96 -0.67
N LEU A 10 13.58 12.67 0.46
CA LEU A 10 13.03 11.75 1.46
C LEU A 10 11.70 12.27 2.02
N GLN A 11 11.62 13.56 2.35
CA GLN A 11 10.38 14.19 2.83
C GLN A 11 9.25 14.13 1.79
N LEU A 12 9.54 14.45 0.52
CA LEU A 12 8.54 14.36 -0.55
C LEU A 12 8.03 12.92 -0.74
N THR A 13 8.91 11.93 -0.67
CA THR A 13 8.54 10.51 -0.76
C THR A 13 7.62 10.09 0.39
N MET A 14 7.94 10.52 1.61
CA MET A 14 7.11 10.26 2.79
C MET A 14 5.70 10.88 2.66
N ILE A 15 5.64 12.13 2.19
CA ILE A 15 4.38 12.84 1.91
C ILE A 15 3.56 12.08 0.87
N LEU A 16 4.20 11.69 -0.25
CA LEU A 16 3.54 10.95 -1.32
C LEU A 16 2.96 9.62 -0.82
N HIS A 17 3.73 8.85 -0.04
CA HIS A 17 3.25 7.60 0.54
C HIS A 17 2.05 7.81 1.48
N GLU A 18 2.07 8.86 2.30
CA GLU A 18 0.95 9.15 3.22
C GLU A 18 -0.30 9.61 2.46
N VAL A 19 -0.15 10.37 1.38
CA VAL A 19 -1.27 10.70 0.48
C VAL A 19 -1.83 9.43 -0.16
N LEU A 20 -0.98 8.55 -0.69
CA LEU A 20 -1.42 7.29 -1.30
C LEU A 20 -2.07 6.33 -0.28
N ARG A 21 -1.71 6.44 1.00
CA ARG A 21 -2.34 5.67 2.08
C ARG A 21 -3.75 6.18 2.38
N LEU A 22 -3.89 7.47 2.72
CA LEU A 22 -5.17 8.07 3.13
C LEU A 22 -6.14 8.26 1.95
N TYR A 23 -5.60 8.60 0.78
CA TYR A 23 -6.38 8.95 -0.41
C TYR A 23 -5.93 8.12 -1.62
N PRO A 24 -6.01 6.77 -1.57
CA PRO A 24 -5.61 5.94 -2.68
C PRO A 24 -6.52 6.19 -3.89
N PRO A 25 -5.97 6.46 -5.10
CA PRO A 25 -6.78 6.63 -6.30
C PRO A 25 -7.63 5.40 -6.65
N VAL A 26 -7.16 4.21 -6.26
CA VAL A 26 -7.87 2.95 -6.41
C VAL A 26 -8.20 2.40 -5.03
N ILE A 27 -9.49 2.47 -4.65
CA ILE A 27 -9.96 2.03 -3.33
C ILE A 27 -10.23 0.52 -3.24
N LEU A 28 -10.35 -0.18 -4.38
CA LEU A 28 -10.77 -1.58 -4.47
C LEU A 28 -10.09 -2.28 -5.64
N LEU A 29 -9.44 -3.41 -5.39
CA LEU A 29 -8.82 -4.23 -6.43
C LEU A 29 -9.62 -5.51 -6.66
N GLY A 30 -10.12 -5.69 -7.88
CA GLY A 30 -10.81 -6.90 -8.30
C GLY A 30 -9.85 -7.98 -8.81
N ARG A 31 -10.11 -9.24 -8.44
CA ARG A 31 -9.48 -10.42 -9.04
C ARG A 31 -10.56 -11.47 -9.30
N LYS A 32 -10.35 -12.29 -10.33
CA LYS A 32 -11.16 -13.48 -10.56
C LYS A 32 -10.33 -14.70 -10.18
N THR A 33 -10.90 -15.57 -9.37
CA THR A 33 -10.24 -16.81 -8.96
C THR A 33 -10.25 -17.81 -10.11
N TYR A 34 -9.14 -18.52 -10.22
CA TYR A 34 -8.97 -19.71 -11.06
C TYR A 34 -8.58 -20.86 -10.12
N ASP A 35 -8.71 -22.09 -10.59
CA ASP A 35 -8.21 -23.24 -9.82
C ASP A 35 -6.73 -23.02 -9.51
N TYR A 36 -6.41 -22.97 -8.22
CA TYR A 36 -5.06 -22.77 -7.72
C TYR A 36 -4.68 -23.90 -6.74
N GLY A 37 -5.37 -25.05 -6.79
CA GLY A 37 -5.11 -26.18 -5.90
C GLY A 37 -5.46 -25.92 -4.43
N ALA A 38 -5.13 -26.89 -3.57
CA ALA A 38 -5.44 -26.83 -2.14
C ALA A 38 -4.55 -25.82 -1.41
N ARG A 39 -5.14 -24.72 -0.95
CA ARG A 39 -4.55 -23.76 -0.01
C ARG A 39 -5.29 -23.82 1.32
N ARG A 40 -4.76 -23.13 2.35
CA ARG A 40 -5.39 -22.98 3.68
C ARG A 40 -6.85 -22.51 3.60
N TYR A 41 -7.19 -21.73 2.57
CA TYR A 41 -8.55 -21.32 2.25
C TYR A 41 -8.84 -21.66 0.79
N HIS A 42 -9.92 -22.40 0.56
CA HIS A 42 -10.40 -22.72 -0.78
C HIS A 42 -11.40 -21.65 -1.22
N LEU A 43 -11.08 -20.94 -2.28
CA LEU A 43 -12.00 -20.00 -2.92
C LEU A 43 -12.62 -20.70 -4.14
N PRO A 44 -13.95 -20.65 -4.33
CA PRO A 44 -14.58 -21.24 -5.50
C PRO A 44 -13.96 -20.69 -6.78
N GLU A 45 -13.87 -21.53 -7.82
CA GLU A 45 -13.48 -21.07 -9.13
C GLU A 45 -14.42 -19.98 -9.66
N ARG A 46 -13.86 -19.07 -10.47
CA ARG A 46 -14.60 -18.00 -11.14
C ARG A 46 -15.30 -17.03 -10.18
N CYS A 47 -14.95 -17.06 -8.90
CA CYS A 47 -15.40 -16.09 -7.91
C CYS A 47 -14.67 -14.75 -8.11
N TYR A 48 -15.40 -13.64 -7.96
CA TYR A 48 -14.82 -12.32 -7.94
C TYR A 48 -14.41 -11.95 -6.51
N THR A 49 -13.11 -11.91 -6.27
CA THR A 49 -12.57 -11.41 -5.01
C THR A 49 -12.26 -9.94 -5.13
N ARG A 50 -12.47 -9.21 -4.03
CA ARG A 50 -12.22 -7.78 -3.95
C ARG A 50 -11.30 -7.52 -2.76
N LEU A 51 -10.17 -6.90 -3.02
CA LEU A 51 -9.23 -6.46 -1.98
C LEU A 51 -9.51 -4.98 -1.69
N PRO A 52 -10.05 -4.64 -0.51
CA PRO A 52 -10.37 -3.26 -0.16
C PRO A 52 -9.10 -2.53 0.28
N VAL A 53 -8.45 -1.85 -0.66
CA VAL A 53 -7.25 -1.04 -0.41
C VAL A 53 -7.55 -0.01 0.70
N ILE A 54 -8.67 0.70 0.59
CA ILE A 54 -9.02 1.77 1.51
C ILE A 54 -9.19 1.28 2.95
N PHE A 55 -9.81 0.11 3.16
CA PHE A 55 -10.00 -0.42 4.51
C PHE A 55 -8.69 -0.89 5.14
N ILE A 56 -7.83 -1.56 4.37
CA ILE A 56 -6.54 -2.01 4.87
C ILE A 56 -5.62 -0.80 5.16
N HIS A 57 -5.68 0.25 4.35
CA HIS A 57 -4.92 1.50 4.59
C HIS A 57 -5.44 2.33 5.77
N HIS A 58 -6.66 2.04 6.26
CA HIS A 58 -7.29 2.70 7.40
C HIS A 58 -7.47 1.76 8.61
N ASP A 59 -6.83 0.59 8.59
CA ASP A 59 -6.91 -0.37 9.68
C ASP A 59 -6.01 0.05 10.86
N HIS A 60 -6.62 0.34 12.01
CA HIS A 60 -5.91 0.71 13.24
C HIS A 60 -4.94 -0.38 13.73
N GLU A 61 -5.25 -1.66 13.48
CA GLU A 61 -4.38 -2.78 13.87
C GLU A 61 -3.09 -2.78 13.06
N ILE A 62 -3.09 -2.21 11.86
CA ILE A 62 -1.90 -2.12 11.00
C ILE A 62 -1.19 -0.80 11.20
N TRP A 63 -1.93 0.31 11.18
CA TRP A 63 -1.36 1.66 11.05
C TRP A 63 -1.27 2.45 12.35
N GLY A 64 -1.91 1.99 13.42
CA GLY A 64 -1.91 2.65 14.73
C GLY A 64 -3.17 3.47 15.00
N GLN A 65 -3.19 4.14 16.16
CA GLN A 65 -4.36 4.94 16.58
C GLN A 65 -4.50 6.23 15.78
N ASP A 66 -3.38 6.80 15.31
CA ASP A 66 -3.30 7.99 14.47
C ASP A 66 -3.56 7.69 12.97
N VAL A 67 -4.21 6.56 12.64
CA VAL A 67 -4.40 6.11 11.25
C VAL A 67 -5.15 7.12 10.38
N HIS A 68 -6.01 7.95 10.96
CA HIS A 68 -6.76 8.98 10.24
C HIS A 68 -6.03 10.33 10.17
N GLU A 69 -4.89 10.46 10.86
CA GLU A 69 -4.07 11.65 10.81
C GLU A 69 -3.13 11.61 9.61
N PHE A 70 -2.89 12.78 9.02
CA PHE A 70 -1.87 12.93 7.99
C PHE A 70 -0.49 13.05 8.65
N ASN A 71 0.26 11.95 8.68
CA ASN A 71 1.57 11.86 9.34
C ASN A 71 2.63 11.21 8.42
N PRO A 72 3.32 12.01 7.58
CA PRO A 72 4.37 11.52 6.69
C PRO A 72 5.54 10.82 7.39
N GLU A 73 5.90 11.27 8.60
CA GLU A 73 7.04 10.73 9.38
C GLU A 73 6.88 9.25 9.73
N ARG A 74 5.65 8.70 9.63
CA ARG A 74 5.40 7.25 9.70
C ARG A 74 6.28 6.43 8.75
N PHE A 75 6.63 7.00 7.60
CA PHE A 75 7.46 6.35 6.58
C PHE A 75 8.96 6.62 6.73
N ALA A 76 9.41 7.33 7.76
CA ALA A 76 10.83 7.69 7.96
C ALA A 76 11.75 6.46 8.03
N ASN A 77 11.23 5.34 8.55
CA ASN A 77 11.95 4.07 8.65
C ASN A 77 11.49 3.04 7.59
N GLY A 78 10.88 3.51 6.50
CA GLY A 78 10.38 2.71 5.39
C GLY A 78 9.02 2.04 5.64
N ILE A 79 8.44 1.51 4.55
CA ILE A 79 7.09 0.92 4.53
C ILE A 79 6.96 -0.26 5.51
N CYS A 80 7.98 -1.09 5.62
CA CYS A 80 7.97 -2.25 6.52
C CYS A 80 7.75 -1.83 7.98
N LYS A 81 8.43 -0.78 8.47
CA LYS A 81 8.21 -0.26 9.83
C LYS A 81 6.86 0.45 9.97
N ALA A 82 6.45 1.20 8.95
CA ALA A 82 5.14 1.88 8.93
C ALA A 82 3.94 0.91 9.04
N THR A 83 4.13 -0.36 8.65
CA THR A 83 3.08 -1.39 8.57
C THR A 83 3.27 -2.53 9.58
N LYS A 84 3.96 -2.30 10.72
CA LYS A 84 4.23 -3.32 11.75
C LYS A 84 4.89 -4.61 11.20
N ASN A 85 5.79 -4.44 10.23
CA ASN A 85 6.47 -5.50 9.48
C ASN A 85 5.57 -6.30 8.52
N ASN A 86 4.37 -5.81 8.21
CA ASN A 86 3.49 -6.36 7.18
C ASN A 86 3.49 -5.46 5.93
N GLN A 87 4.59 -5.46 5.18
CA GLN A 87 4.75 -4.59 4.00
C GLN A 87 3.64 -4.79 2.95
N MET A 88 3.00 -5.96 2.91
CA MET A 88 1.86 -6.24 2.02
C MET A 88 0.59 -5.47 2.39
N ALA A 89 0.55 -4.75 3.52
CA ALA A 89 -0.55 -3.89 3.90
C ALA A 89 -0.52 -2.51 3.22
N PHE A 90 0.57 -2.16 2.54
CA PHE A 90 0.68 -0.94 1.76
C PHE A 90 0.87 -1.26 0.28
N PHE A 91 -0.23 -1.19 -0.48
CA PHE A 91 -0.26 -1.56 -1.90
C PHE A 91 -1.12 -0.59 -2.73
N PRO A 92 -0.83 0.72 -2.69
CA PRO A 92 -1.61 1.74 -3.40
C PRO A 92 -1.62 1.54 -4.94
N PHE A 93 -0.63 0.83 -5.47
CA PHE A 93 -0.48 0.49 -6.89
C PHE A 93 -0.85 -0.96 -7.20
N GLY A 94 -1.41 -1.69 -6.24
CA GLY A 94 -1.64 -3.12 -6.31
C GLY A 94 -0.37 -3.95 -6.07
N TRP A 95 -0.44 -5.22 -6.45
CA TRP A 95 0.65 -6.19 -6.22
C TRP A 95 0.66 -7.29 -7.29
N GLY A 96 1.83 -7.91 -7.46
CA GLY A 96 2.06 -9.07 -8.34
C GLY A 96 2.23 -8.70 -9.82
N PRO A 97 2.01 -9.67 -10.74
CA PRO A 97 2.26 -9.48 -12.18
C PRO A 97 1.41 -8.41 -12.87
N ARG A 98 0.36 -7.93 -12.20
CA ARG A 98 -0.56 -6.89 -12.67
C ARG A 98 -0.50 -5.63 -11.79
N ILE A 99 0.66 -5.37 -11.19
CA ILE A 99 0.94 -4.10 -10.51
C ILE A 99 0.85 -2.93 -11.51
N CYS A 100 0.53 -1.74 -11.02
CA CYS A 100 0.40 -0.56 -11.87
C CYS A 100 1.69 -0.32 -12.67
N LEU A 101 1.60 -0.36 -14.00
CA LEU A 101 2.73 -0.12 -14.89
C LEU A 101 3.32 1.30 -14.71
N GLY A 102 2.49 2.26 -14.30
CA GLY A 102 2.87 3.65 -14.05
C GLY A 102 3.48 3.91 -12.67
N GLN A 103 3.61 2.90 -11.79
CA GLN A 103 4.13 3.10 -10.43
C GLN A 103 5.49 3.82 -10.43
N ASN A 104 6.41 3.39 -11.30
CA ASN A 104 7.73 4.00 -11.34
C ASN A 104 7.65 5.46 -11.78
N PHE A 105 6.83 5.78 -12.79
CA PHE A 105 6.64 7.16 -13.26
C PHE A 105 5.98 8.05 -12.21
N ALA A 106 5.04 7.51 -11.43
CA ALA A 106 4.35 8.25 -10.37
C ALA A 106 5.24 8.54 -9.15
N ASN A 107 6.34 7.80 -8.97
CA ASN A 107 7.27 7.93 -7.84
C ASN A 107 8.56 8.71 -8.21
N VAL A 108 8.64 9.27 -9.42
CA VAL A 108 9.77 10.12 -9.88
C VAL A 108 9.71 11.51 -9.25
#